data_AF-A0A7C4LHB3-F1
#
_entry.id   AF-A0A7C4LHB3-F1
#
_cell.length_a   1.000
_cell.length_b   1.000
_cell.length_c   1.000
_cell.angle_alpha   90.00
_cell.angle_beta   90.00
_cell.angle_gamma   90.00
#
_symmetry.space_group_name_H-M   'P 1'
#
loop_
_entity.id
_entity.type
_entity.pdbx_description
1 polymer ?
#
loop_
_entity_poly.entity_id
_entity_poly.type
_entity_poly.pdbx_seq_one_letter_code
_entity_poly.pdbx_strand_id
1 'polypeptide(L)' 'MPELEKELLTTTGRLLLFLGRSGGSATFTDARRFIGSQIYYALKQAITLGLVVEEEEGRKVRLSERGRTLAECLVKCFQ' A
#
# COMPACT_ATOMS: atom_id res chain seq x y z
N MET A 1 -11.71 -1.36 6.02
CA MET A 1 -10.74 -2.46 6.14
C MET A 1 -11.27 -3.45 7.18
N PRO A 2 -11.48 -4.72 6.81
CA PRO A 2 -11.85 -5.81 7.72
C PRO A 2 -10.96 -5.92 8.97
N GLU A 3 -11.49 -6.47 10.07
CA GLU A 3 -10.73 -6.64 11.33
C GLU A 3 -9.54 -7.59 11.17
N LEU A 4 -9.74 -8.72 10.50
CA LEU A 4 -8.68 -9.71 10.25
C LEU A 4 -7.46 -9.10 9.53
N GLU A 5 -7.67 -8.21 8.56
CA GLU A 5 -6.59 -7.49 7.87
C GLU A 5 -5.82 -6.56 8.81
N LYS A 6 -6.50 -5.93 9.78
CA LYS A 6 -5.86 -5.05 10.76
C LYS A 6 -5.03 -5.81 11.78
N GLU A 7 -5.47 -7.01 12.15
CA GLU A 7 -4.78 -7.87 13.11
C GLU A 7 -3.56 -8.56 12.49
N LEU A 8 -3.66 -9.02 11.25
CA LEU A 8 -2.60 -9.80 10.60
C LEU A 8 -1.57 -8.96 9.84
N LEU A 9 -1.97 -7.83 9.25
CA LEU A 9 -1.08 -7.07 8.36
C LEU A 9 -0.43 -5.90 9.09
N THR A 10 0.88 -5.77 8.88
CA THR A 10 1.61 -4.54 9.21
C THR A 10 1.02 -3.35 8.45
N THR A 11 1.30 -2.13 8.90
CA THR A 11 0.85 -0.91 8.19
C THR A 11 1.34 -0.86 6.73
N THR A 12 2.54 -1.37 6.48
CA THR A 12 3.10 -1.51 5.12
C THR A 12 2.34 -2.59 4.33
N GLY A 13 2.03 -3.75 4.92
CA GLY A 13 1.20 -4.77 4.28
C GLY A 13 -0.19 -4.25 3.93
N ARG A 14 -0.81 -3.48 4.82
CA ARG A 14 -2.10 -2.80 4.59
C ARG A 14 -2.04 -1.82 3.41
N LEU A 15 -0.93 -1.07 3.28
CA LEU A 15 -0.70 -0.18 2.14
C LEU A 15 -0.59 -0.96 0.83
N LEU A 16 0.15 -2.06 0.80
CA LEU A 16 0.29 -2.88 -0.41
C LEU A 16 -1.03 -3.54 -0.81
N LEU A 17 -1.80 -4.06 0.15
CA LEU A 17 -3.13 -4.61 -0.10
C LEU A 17 -4.07 -3.55 -0.67
N PHE A 18 -4.07 -2.35 -0.11
CA PHE A 18 -4.84 -1.21 -0.60
C PHE A 18 -4.49 -0.85 -2.05
N LEU A 19 -3.21 -0.70 -2.35
CA LEU A 19 -2.75 -0.37 -3.70
C LEU A 19 -3.07 -1.50 -4.67
N GLY A 20 -2.92 -2.76 -4.26
CA GLY A 20 -3.30 -3.93 -5.06
C GLY A 20 -4.79 -3.91 -5.44
N ARG A 21 -5.67 -3.65 -4.47
CA ARG A 21 -7.12 -3.49 -4.72
C ARG A 21 -7.46 -2.27 -5.59
N SER A 22 -6.60 -1.26 -5.59
CA SER A 22 -6.79 -0.01 -6.35
C SER A 22 -6.17 -0.06 -7.76
N GLY A 23 -5.77 -1.22 -8.28
CA GLY A 23 -5.14 -1.34 -9.61
C GLY A 23 -3.65 -0.95 -9.62
N GLY A 24 -3.02 -0.88 -8.46
CA GLY A 24 -1.59 -0.65 -8.27
C GLY A 24 -1.15 0.81 -8.15
N SER A 25 -2.08 1.77 -8.16
CA SER A 25 -1.80 3.18 -7.93
C SER A 25 -2.96 3.84 -7.19
N ALA A 26 -2.65 4.85 -6.37
CA ALA A 26 -3.65 5.69 -5.71
C ALA A 26 -3.09 7.08 -5.42
N THR A 27 -3.97 8.04 -5.15
CA THR A 27 -3.52 9.33 -4.63
C THR A 27 -3.02 9.17 -3.19
N PHE A 28 -2.10 10.05 -2.78
CA PHE A 28 -1.66 10.10 -1.39
C PHE A 28 -2.84 10.33 -0.44
N THR A 29 -3.82 11.15 -0.85
CA THR A 29 -5.04 11.42 -0.08
C THR A 29 -5.85 10.15 0.17
N ASP A 30 -6.04 9.32 -0.85
CA ASP A 30 -6.79 8.06 -0.71
C ASP A 30 -6.03 7.05 0.16
N ALA A 31 -4.72 6.92 -0.08
CA ALA A 31 -3.86 6.07 0.75
C ALA A 31 -3.87 6.52 2.22
N ARG A 32 -3.82 7.82 2.49
CA ARG A 32 -3.92 8.38 3.84
C ARG A 32 -5.29 8.13 4.46
N ARG A 33 -6.38 8.26 3.71
CA ARG A 33 -7.73 7.98 4.20
C ARG A 33 -7.88 6.52 4.60
N PHE A 34 -7.23 5.60 3.89
CA PHE A 34 -7.31 4.17 4.15
C PHE A 34 -6.37 3.69 5.28
N ILE A 35 -5.12 4.18 5.29
CA ILE A 35 -4.09 3.76 6.25
C ILE A 35 -4.13 4.55 7.55
N GLY A 36 -4.58 5.80 7.51
CA GLY A 36 -4.65 6.69 8.67
C GLY A 36 -3.32 7.38 8.99
N SER A 37 -3.10 7.68 10.27
CA SER A 37 -1.96 8.47 10.76
C SER A 37 -0.59 7.86 10.47
N GLN A 38 -0.54 6.54 10.24
CA GLN A 38 0.72 5.82 9.99
C GLN A 38 1.12 5.78 8.50
N ILE A 39 0.43 6.50 7.61
CA ILE A 39 0.70 6.49 6.17
C ILE A 39 2.14 6.87 5.83
N TYR A 40 2.71 7.89 6.48
CA TYR A 40 4.08 8.35 6.21
C TYR A 40 5.12 7.27 6.57
N TYR A 41 4.90 6.56 7.67
CA TYR A 41 5.76 5.44 8.07
C TYR A 41 5.66 4.28 7.07
N ALA A 42 4.44 3.91 6.69
CA ALA A 42 4.19 2.85 5.73
C ALA A 42 4.81 3.15 4.35
N LEU A 43 4.67 4.38 3.86
CA LEU A 43 5.27 4.81 2.59
C LEU A 43 6.78 4.83 2.66
N LYS A 44 7.36 5.42 3.71
CA LYS A 44 8.82 5.43 3.90
C LYS A 44 9.38 4.02 3.88
N GLN A 45 8.75 3.08 4.58
CA GLN A 45 9.16 1.68 4.56
C GLN A 45 9.00 1.03 3.18
N ALA A 46 7.84 1.20 2.54
CA ALA A 46 7.57 0.61 1.23
C ALA A 46 8.52 1.14 0.13
N ILE A 47 8.85 2.43 0.16
CA ILE A 47 9.83 3.06 -0.74
C ILE A 47 11.22 2.53 -0.45
N THR A 48 11.62 2.46 0.82
CA THR A 48 12.93 1.91 1.23
C THR A 48 13.11 0.46 0.79
N LEU A 49 12.04 -0.33 0.82
CA LEU A 49 12.02 -1.73 0.37
C LEU A 49 11.91 -1.89 -1.16
N GLY A 50 11.76 -0.79 -1.90
CA GLY A 50 11.58 -0.80 -3.35
C GLY A 50 10.25 -1.41 -3.79
N LEU A 51 9.20 -1.33 -2.97
CA LEU A 51 7.86 -1.87 -3.24
C LEU A 51 6.91 -0.80 -3.79
N VAL A 52 7.16 0.47 -3.49
CA VAL A 52 6.34 1.61 -3.92
C VAL A 52 7.25 2.71 -4.44
N VAL A 53 6.76 3.47 -5.41
CA VAL A 53 7.36 4.72 -5.91
C VAL A 53 6.36 5.86 -5.76
N GLU A 54 6.88 7.05 -5.46
CA GLU A 54 6.10 8.28 -5.50
C GLU A 54 6.13 8.87 -6.92
N GLU A 55 4.99 9.40 -7.35
CA GLU A 55 4.81 10.06 -8.64
C GLU A 55 4.15 11.42 -8.42
N GLU A 56 4.25 12.29 -9.43
CA GLU A 56 3.62 13.62 -9.41
C GLU A 56 3.99 14.43 -8.15
N GLU A 57 5.29 14.50 -7.84
CA GLU A 57 5.82 15.22 -6.66
C GLU A 57 5.16 14.77 -5.34
N GLY A 58 4.90 13.46 -5.20
CA GLY A 58 4.33 12.86 -4.00
C GLY A 58 2.80 12.92 -3.92
N ARG A 59 2.12 13.37 -4.98
CA ARG A 59 0.64 13.35 -5.05
C ARG A 59 0.07 11.96 -5.31
N LYS A 60 0.84 11.09 -5.97
CA LYS A 60 0.47 9.71 -6.26
C LYS A 60 1.51 8.74 -5.75
N VAL A 61 1.04 7.56 -5.41
CA VAL A 61 1.85 6.43 -4.97
C VAL A 61 1.50 5.22 -5.83
N ARG A 62 2.51 4.56 -6.37
CA ARG A 62 2.35 3.41 -7.27
C ARG A 62 3.21 2.25 -6.83
N LEU A 63 2.72 1.03 -7.00
CA LEU A 63 3.51 -0.18 -6.81
C LEU A 63 4.65 -0.23 -7.83
N SER A 64 5.85 -0.57 -7.37
CA SER A 64 6.91 -1.05 -8.25
C SER A 64 6.54 -2.42 -8.83
N GLU A 65 7.36 -2.93 -9.76
CA GLU A 65 7.19 -4.31 -10.25
C GLU A 65 7.22 -5.34 -9.12
N ARG A 66 8.22 -5.24 -8.23
CA ARG A 66 8.31 -6.07 -7.03
C ARG A 66 7.11 -5.89 -6.09
N GLY A 67 6.64 -4.65 -5.95
CA GLY A 67 5.45 -4.32 -5.17
C GLY A 67 4.18 -4.96 -5.71
N ARG A 68 4.03 -5.03 -7.04
CA ARG A 68 2.88 -5.69 -7.69
C ARG A 68 2.82 -7.16 -7.36
N THR A 69 3.92 -7.91 -7.53
CA THR A 69 3.94 -9.34 -7.20
C THR A 69 3.47 -9.61 -5.78
N LEU A 70 3.96 -8.81 -4.82
CA LEU A 70 3.60 -8.98 -3.41
C LEU A 70 2.15 -8.56 -3.13
N ALA A 71 1.69 -7.46 -3.72
CA ALA A 71 0.32 -6.99 -3.60
C ALA A 71 -0.68 -7.99 -4.19
N GLU A 72 -0.36 -8.62 -5.32
CA GLU A 72 -1.19 -9.67 -5.93
C GLU A 72 -1.34 -10.88 -5.01
N CYS A 73 -0.26 -11.32 -4.35
CA CYS A 73 -0.32 -12.36 -3.33
C CYS A 73 -1.22 -11.95 -2.16
N LEU A 74 -1.07 -10.72 -1.65
CA LEU A 74 -1.90 -10.22 -0.55
C LEU A 74 -3.37 -10.14 -0.95
N VAL A 75 -3.68 -9.64 -2.15
CA VAL A 75 -5.07 -9.56 -2.65
C VAL A 75 -5.69 -10.95 -2.70
N LYS A 76 -4.99 -11.96 -3.23
CA LYS A 76 -5.48 -13.35 -3.25
C LYS A 76 -5.73 -13.93 -1.86
N CYS A 77 -4.89 -13.61 -0.88
CA CYS A 77 -5.04 -14.11 0.49
C CYS A 77 -6.20 -13.47 1.28
N PHE A 78 -6.63 -12.26 0.90
CA PHE A 78 -7.63 -11.48 1.61
C PHE A 78 -8.80 -11.09 0.69
N GLN A 79 -9.16 -11.95 -0.26
CA GLN A 79 -10.35 -11.81 -1.11
C GLN A 79 -11.65 -12.02 -0.32
#